data_AF-A0A2P4ZI33-F1
#
_entry.id   AF-A0A2P4ZI33-F1
#
_cell.length_a   1.000
_cell.length_b   1.000
_cell.length_c   1.000
_cell.angle_alpha   90.00
_cell.angle_beta   90.00
_cell.angle_gamma   90.00
#
_symmetry.space_group_name_H-M   'P 1'
#
loop_
_entity.id
_entity.type
_entity.pdbx_description
1 polymer ?
#
loop_
_entity_poly.entity_id
_entity_poly.type
_entity_poly.pdbx_seq_one_letter_code
_entity_poly.pdbx_strand_id
1 'polypeptide(L)'
;MSRGKKRKHGTDSVPDNQVSASSINYTPVQKDLLLPHYPLVRTLRQHVLASLPDSSKVRRKKIAAVGSSIGASKLEAQLAQLLDTALVGCNQPAPRSESEESTWRQWLSFSQKGDESYVTISNGIASSFDQQSEILDFVIWLLFSRERAGSWPKHLLCDGFRKSARDDQSARSTIPEVYSQYPNFRVKALRETPWPHLLALLGQAGERVMINLLTECSVFLKVDSGLDNYLQLTGIPLSELDAGTPNPSLKPQPRKPTEITLVRSRIFYAKPTTTAKGLVHAGFKHIRTCS
;
A
#
# COMPACT_ATOMS: atom_id res chain seq x y z
N MET A 1 -35.69 -41.86 55.90
CA MET A 1 -36.73 -41.92 54.86
C MET A 1 -37.06 -40.53 54.37
N SER A 2 -37.43 -40.43 53.09
CA SER A 2 -38.13 -39.33 52.40
C SER A 2 -37.38 -38.08 51.91
N ARG A 3 -37.29 -38.07 50.57
CA ARG A 3 -36.96 -37.07 49.55
C ARG A 3 -37.80 -35.78 49.58
N GLY A 4 -37.24 -34.71 49.00
CA GLY A 4 -37.95 -33.60 48.32
C GLY A 4 -36.98 -32.52 47.82
N LYS A 5 -36.43 -32.56 46.59
CA LYS A 5 -36.90 -32.04 45.27
C LYS A 5 -36.68 -30.52 45.03
N LYS A 6 -35.68 -30.24 44.17
CA LYS A 6 -35.44 -29.12 43.19
C LYS A 6 -36.03 -27.72 43.45
N ARG A 7 -35.18 -26.70 43.26
CA ARG A 7 -35.40 -25.61 42.26
C ARG A 7 -34.09 -24.95 41.82
N LYS A 8 -34.07 -24.60 40.53
CA LYS A 8 -33.01 -24.04 39.70
C LYS A 8 -33.24 -22.52 39.62
N HIS A 9 -32.23 -21.69 39.80
CA HIS A 9 -32.23 -20.33 39.24
C HIS A 9 -30.80 -19.98 38.83
N GLY A 10 -30.61 -19.75 37.53
CA GLY A 10 -29.38 -19.21 36.98
C GLY A 10 -29.35 -17.70 37.18
N THR A 11 -28.16 -17.15 37.23
CA THR A 11 -27.90 -15.76 36.87
C THR A 11 -26.46 -15.69 36.40
N ASP A 12 -26.34 -15.48 35.09
CA ASP A 12 -25.10 -15.23 34.37
C ASP A 12 -24.40 -14.01 34.97
N SER A 13 -23.16 -14.20 35.44
CA SER A 13 -22.22 -13.09 35.64
C SER A 13 -21.26 -13.11 34.46
N VAL A 14 -21.50 -12.17 33.55
CA VAL A 14 -20.63 -11.85 32.41
C VAL A 14 -19.30 -11.34 32.97
N PRO A 15 -18.15 -11.95 32.63
CA PRO A 15 -16.86 -11.35 32.91
C PRO A 15 -16.61 -10.22 31.90
N ASP A 16 -16.51 -9.01 32.43
CA ASP A 16 -16.14 -7.78 31.74
C ASP A 16 -14.71 -7.90 31.19
N ASN A 17 -14.60 -8.41 29.96
CA ASN A 17 -13.35 -8.41 29.19
C ASN A 17 -13.17 -7.02 28.58
N GLN A 18 -12.73 -6.06 29.41
CA GLN A 18 -12.09 -4.84 28.92
C GLN A 18 -10.74 -5.25 28.30
N VAL A 19 -10.78 -5.59 27.02
CA VAL A 19 -9.60 -5.59 26.16
C VAL A 19 -9.14 -4.14 26.11
N SER A 20 -8.15 -3.82 26.94
CA SER A 20 -7.42 -2.57 26.93
C SER A 20 -6.92 -2.31 25.51
N ALA A 21 -7.60 -1.41 24.80
CA ALA A 21 -7.12 -0.88 23.53
C ALA A 21 -5.80 -0.16 23.81
N SER A 22 -4.69 -0.82 23.52
CA SER A 22 -3.40 -0.16 23.45
C SER A 22 -3.53 0.99 22.46
N SER A 23 -3.29 2.22 22.92
CA SER A 23 -3.39 3.42 22.10
C SER A 23 -2.34 3.33 20.98
N ILE A 24 -2.79 2.95 19.78
CA ILE A 24 -1.92 2.93 18.60
C ILE A 24 -1.59 4.38 18.27
N ASN A 25 -0.35 4.79 18.56
CA ASN A 25 0.14 6.12 18.24
C ASN A 25 0.45 6.19 16.74
N TYR A 26 -0.50 6.67 15.95
CA TYR A 26 -0.30 6.92 14.52
C TYR A 26 0.55 8.17 14.29
N THR A 27 1.44 8.13 13.31
CA THR A 27 2.15 9.34 12.84
C THR A 27 1.18 10.27 12.11
N PRO A 28 1.48 11.58 11.99
CA PRO A 28 0.65 12.51 11.25
C PRO A 28 0.39 12.05 9.81
N VAL A 29 1.40 11.50 9.12
CA VAL A 29 1.23 10.96 7.76
C VAL A 29 0.27 9.78 7.73
N GLN A 30 0.35 8.87 8.70
CA GLN A 30 -0.61 7.76 8.77
C GLN A 30 -2.03 8.26 8.99
N LYS A 31 -2.20 9.17 9.95
CA LYS A 31 -3.50 9.67 10.39
C LYS A 31 -4.18 10.57 9.38
N ASP A 32 -3.44 11.54 8.86
CA ASP A 32 -4.00 12.66 8.12
C ASP A 32 -3.91 12.47 6.60
N LEU A 33 -3.01 11.60 6.12
CA LEU A 33 -2.84 11.31 4.69
C LEU A 33 -3.22 9.88 4.31
N LEU A 34 -2.71 8.85 4.97
CA LEU A 34 -2.90 7.48 4.48
C LEU A 34 -4.25 6.85 4.87
N LEU A 35 -4.66 6.98 6.13
CA LEU A 35 -5.93 6.39 6.62
C LEU A 35 -7.20 6.87 5.89
N PRO A 36 -7.29 8.11 5.35
CA PRO A 36 -8.39 8.52 4.49
C PRO A 36 -8.50 7.74 3.17
N HIS A 37 -7.39 7.21 2.66
CA HIS A 37 -7.34 6.50 1.38
C HIS A 37 -7.23 4.98 1.53
N TYR A 38 -6.65 4.52 2.64
CA TYR A 38 -6.44 3.10 2.92
C TYR A 38 -7.14 2.72 4.23
N PRO A 39 -8.13 1.80 4.20
CA PRO A 39 -8.78 1.28 5.40
C PRO A 39 -7.81 0.65 6.41
N LEU A 40 -6.67 0.14 5.94
CA LEU A 40 -5.64 -0.46 6.77
C LEU A 40 -4.26 0.11 6.39
N VAL A 41 -3.60 0.72 7.38
CA VAL A 41 -2.21 1.17 7.29
C VAL A 41 -1.41 0.51 8.42
N ARG A 42 -0.32 -0.17 8.05
CA ARG A 42 0.54 -0.91 8.99
C ARG A 42 2.00 -0.87 8.55
N THR A 43 2.93 -1.21 9.44
CA THR A 43 4.35 -1.35 9.02
C THR A 43 4.53 -2.57 8.12
N LEU A 44 5.58 -2.55 7.30
CA LEU A 44 5.91 -3.70 6.44
C LEU A 44 6.12 -4.98 7.26
N ARG A 45 6.74 -4.88 8.44
CA ARG A 45 6.88 -6.01 9.38
C ARG A 45 5.53 -6.59 9.78
N GLN A 46 4.59 -5.74 10.20
CA GLN A 46 3.25 -6.16 10.58
C GLN A 46 2.49 -6.79 9.41
N HIS A 47 2.62 -6.19 8.21
CA HIS A 47 2.01 -6.73 7.00
C HIS A 47 2.53 -8.14 6.70
N VAL A 48 3.84 -8.30 6.58
CA VAL A 48 4.48 -9.59 6.29
C VAL A 48 4.11 -10.66 7.31
N LEU A 49 4.15 -10.33 8.61
CA LEU A 49 3.83 -11.29 9.66
C LEU A 49 2.37 -11.76 9.61
N ALA A 50 1.45 -10.88 9.18
CA ALA A 50 0.04 -11.22 9.00
C ALA A 50 -0.22 -12.04 7.72
N SER A 51 0.58 -11.82 6.66
CA SER A 51 0.43 -12.51 5.37
C SER A 51 1.03 -13.92 5.36
N LEU A 52 1.87 -14.27 6.33
CA LEU A 52 2.45 -15.62 6.43
C LEU A 52 1.43 -16.66 6.93
N PRO A 53 1.56 -17.94 6.54
CA PRO A 53 0.73 -19.03 7.08
C PRO A 53 0.97 -19.29 8.58
N ASP A 54 -0.04 -19.74 9.33
CA ASP A 54 0.06 -20.02 10.78
C ASP A 54 1.05 -21.13 11.12
N SER A 55 1.32 -22.01 10.16
CA SER A 55 2.36 -23.03 10.25
C SER A 55 3.79 -22.46 10.30
N SER A 56 4.02 -21.22 9.84
CA SER A 56 5.35 -20.62 9.70
C SER A 56 5.91 -20.00 10.99
N LYS A 57 5.72 -20.66 12.15
CA LYS A 57 6.04 -20.11 13.48
C LYS A 57 7.51 -19.68 13.64
N VAL A 58 8.45 -20.51 13.21
CA VAL A 58 9.90 -20.21 13.30
C VAL A 58 10.25 -18.98 12.47
N ARG A 59 9.71 -18.89 11.26
CA ARG A 59 9.98 -17.76 10.35
C ARG A 59 9.37 -16.45 10.86
N ARG A 60 8.16 -16.50 11.41
CA ARG A 60 7.55 -15.33 12.07
C ARG A 60 8.41 -14.83 13.22
N LYS A 61 8.93 -15.74 14.07
CA LYS A 61 9.87 -15.37 15.14
C LYS A 61 11.15 -14.75 14.57
N LYS A 62 11.73 -15.34 13.52
CA LYS A 62 12.92 -14.79 12.86
C LYS A 62 12.68 -13.39 12.32
N ILE A 63 11.60 -13.17 11.58
CA ILE A 63 11.21 -11.86 11.04
C ILE A 63 10.95 -10.88 12.18
N ALA A 64 10.29 -11.27 13.27
CA ALA A 64 10.05 -10.41 14.41
C ALA A 64 11.36 -9.97 15.10
N ALA A 65 12.39 -10.83 15.12
CA ALA A 65 13.67 -10.56 15.76
C ALA A 65 14.70 -9.82 14.88
N VAL A 66 14.42 -9.57 13.60
CA VAL A 66 15.34 -8.82 12.71
C VAL A 66 15.59 -7.43 13.28
N GLY A 67 16.86 -7.09 13.52
CA GLY A 67 17.29 -5.82 14.12
C GLY A 67 17.45 -5.83 15.63
N SER A 68 17.18 -6.96 16.30
CA SER A 68 17.37 -7.11 17.77
C SER A 68 18.75 -7.62 18.17
N SER A 69 19.59 -8.02 17.20
CA SER A 69 20.92 -8.56 17.45
C SER A 69 21.96 -7.46 17.72
N ILE A 70 22.74 -7.62 18.79
CA ILE A 70 23.87 -6.73 19.11
C ILE A 70 25.01 -7.12 18.16
N GLY A 71 25.26 -6.31 17.13
CA GLY A 71 26.23 -6.61 16.07
C GLY A 71 25.62 -6.96 14.70
N ALA A 72 24.37 -6.57 14.46
CA ALA A 72 23.70 -6.74 13.16
C ALA A 72 24.57 -6.23 11.99
N SER A 73 24.64 -7.01 10.91
CA SER A 73 25.31 -6.56 9.69
C SER A 73 24.63 -5.29 9.14
N LYS A 74 25.35 -4.48 8.34
CA LYS A 74 24.77 -3.29 7.68
C LYS A 74 23.48 -3.62 6.92
N LEU A 75 23.46 -4.79 6.28
CA LEU A 75 22.30 -5.28 5.53
C LEU A 75 21.12 -5.63 6.45
N GLU A 76 21.38 -6.29 7.58
CA GLU A 76 20.35 -6.60 8.57
C GLU A 76 19.76 -5.32 9.18
N ALA A 77 20.59 -4.30 9.42
CA ALA A 77 20.13 -2.99 9.85
C ALA A 77 19.25 -2.30 8.80
N GLN A 78 19.64 -2.33 7.51
CA GLN A 78 18.82 -1.81 6.41
C GLN A 78 17.48 -2.55 6.29
N LEU A 79 17.49 -3.87 6.47
CA LEU A 79 16.28 -4.69 6.43
C LEU A 79 15.36 -4.39 7.63
N ALA A 80 15.92 -4.25 8.83
CA ALA A 80 15.17 -3.85 10.03
C ALA A 80 14.54 -2.46 9.84
N GLN A 81 15.31 -1.50 9.34
CA GLN A 81 14.82 -0.15 9.04
C GLN A 81 13.69 -0.20 8.01
N LEU A 82 13.84 -0.96 6.91
CA LEU A 82 12.77 -1.12 5.93
C LEU A 82 11.51 -1.71 6.60
N LEU A 83 11.65 -2.78 7.36
CA LEU A 83 10.54 -3.49 8.00
C LEU A 83 9.74 -2.61 8.97
N ASP A 84 10.43 -1.76 9.75
CA ASP A 84 9.82 -0.96 10.81
C ASP A 84 9.35 0.42 10.36
N THR A 85 9.99 1.01 9.35
CA THR A 85 9.68 2.38 8.91
C THR A 85 8.81 2.44 7.66
N ALA A 86 8.86 1.42 6.79
CA ALA A 86 8.02 1.40 5.60
C ALA A 86 6.57 1.13 5.99
N LEU A 87 5.67 1.93 5.43
CA LEU A 87 4.23 1.82 5.64
C LEU A 87 3.60 1.10 4.46
N VAL A 88 2.61 0.27 4.75
CA VAL A 88 1.84 -0.45 3.76
C VAL A 88 0.38 -0.07 3.94
N GLY A 89 -0.15 0.64 2.95
CA GLY A 89 -1.57 0.90 2.80
C GLY A 89 -2.20 -0.20 1.96
N CYS A 90 -3.24 -0.85 2.47
CA CYS A 90 -4.00 -1.84 1.72
C CYS A 90 -5.49 -1.48 1.77
N ASN A 91 -6.18 -1.74 0.66
CA ASN A 91 -7.64 -1.79 0.66
C ASN A 91 -8.09 -2.99 1.52
N GLN A 92 -9.35 -2.99 1.98
CA GLN A 92 -9.82 -3.97 2.97
C GLN A 92 -9.30 -5.38 2.68
N PRO A 93 -8.83 -6.12 3.71
CA PRO A 93 -8.35 -7.47 3.52
C PRO A 93 -9.50 -8.32 2.99
N ALA A 94 -9.51 -8.57 1.68
CA ALA A 94 -10.38 -9.58 1.14
C ALA A 94 -9.97 -10.91 1.79
N PRO A 95 -10.91 -11.71 2.33
CA PRO A 95 -10.58 -13.08 2.73
C PRO A 95 -9.95 -13.75 1.52
N ARG A 96 -8.80 -14.46 1.70
CA ARG A 96 -8.02 -15.14 0.64
C ARG A 96 -8.88 -15.44 -0.57
N SER A 97 -8.89 -14.49 -1.50
CA SER A 97 -9.97 -14.40 -2.46
C SER A 97 -9.66 -15.34 -3.62
N GLU A 98 -10.69 -15.71 -4.38
CA GLU A 98 -10.50 -16.39 -5.66
C GLU A 98 -9.52 -15.62 -6.58
N SER A 99 -9.43 -14.29 -6.39
CA SER A 99 -8.48 -13.41 -7.09
C SER A 99 -7.02 -13.63 -6.69
N GLU A 100 -6.73 -13.94 -5.42
CA GLU A 100 -5.35 -14.25 -5.01
C GLU A 100 -4.91 -15.60 -5.58
N GLU A 101 -5.80 -16.58 -5.60
CA GLU A 101 -5.50 -17.91 -6.12
C GLU A 101 -5.38 -17.92 -7.64
N SER A 102 -6.21 -17.14 -8.36
CA SER A 102 -6.06 -16.96 -9.80
C SER A 102 -4.73 -16.26 -10.15
N THR A 103 -4.37 -15.22 -9.40
CA THR A 103 -3.08 -14.52 -9.55
C THR A 103 -1.91 -15.49 -9.32
N TRP A 104 -2.01 -16.36 -8.30
CA TRP A 104 -0.99 -17.37 -8.02
C TRP A 104 -0.85 -18.39 -9.15
N ARG A 105 -1.95 -18.84 -9.76
CA ARG A 105 -1.90 -19.74 -10.94
C ARG A 105 -1.25 -19.06 -12.14
N GLN A 106 -1.54 -17.78 -12.37
CA GLN A 106 -0.91 -17.01 -13.44
C GLN A 106 0.60 -16.88 -13.20
N TRP A 107 1.04 -16.70 -11.95
CA TRP A 107 2.46 -16.70 -11.61
C TRP A 107 3.16 -18.01 -11.96
N LEU A 108 2.57 -19.15 -11.58
CA LEU A 108 3.12 -20.48 -11.92
C LEU A 108 3.26 -20.65 -13.43
N SER A 109 2.23 -20.25 -14.19
CA SER A 109 2.29 -20.27 -15.66
C SER A 109 3.35 -19.32 -16.23
N PHE A 110 3.54 -18.13 -15.64
CA PHE A 110 4.47 -17.12 -16.11
C PHE A 110 5.93 -17.50 -15.86
N SER A 111 6.22 -18.00 -14.66
CA SER A 111 7.56 -18.42 -14.24
C SER A 111 8.05 -19.68 -14.97
N GLN A 112 7.20 -20.29 -15.81
CA GLN A 112 7.41 -21.60 -16.44
C GLN A 112 7.72 -22.71 -15.42
N LYS A 113 7.43 -22.44 -14.15
CA LYS A 113 7.34 -23.43 -13.08
C LYS A 113 5.97 -24.09 -13.26
N GLY A 114 5.92 -25.08 -14.15
CA GLY A 114 4.82 -26.05 -14.19
C GLY A 114 4.64 -26.71 -12.81
N ASP A 115 3.75 -27.69 -12.70
CA ASP A 115 3.52 -28.50 -11.48
C ASP A 115 4.74 -29.39 -11.12
N GLU A 116 5.93 -28.82 -11.21
CA GLU A 116 7.19 -29.32 -10.75
C GLU A 116 7.16 -29.25 -9.23
N SER A 117 6.65 -30.32 -8.64
CA SER A 117 6.90 -30.74 -7.26
C SER A 117 8.38 -31.06 -7.01
N TYR A 118 9.30 -30.37 -7.71
CA TYR A 118 10.72 -30.31 -7.41
C TYR A 118 10.98 -29.09 -6.56
N VAL A 119 11.18 -29.39 -5.27
CA VAL A 119 11.80 -28.52 -4.28
C VAL A 119 13.12 -27.99 -4.86
N THR A 120 13.10 -26.81 -5.47
CA THR A 120 14.33 -26.05 -5.64
C THR A 120 14.69 -25.61 -4.24
N ILE A 121 15.63 -26.35 -3.62
CA ILE A 121 16.30 -25.97 -2.39
C ILE A 121 16.69 -24.51 -2.60
N SER A 122 16.10 -23.63 -1.80
CA SER A 122 16.28 -22.18 -1.87
C SER A 122 17.76 -21.85 -2.04
N ASN A 123 18.17 -21.51 -3.26
CA ASN A 123 19.56 -21.37 -3.69
C ASN A 123 20.14 -20.03 -3.21
N GLY A 124 20.20 -19.89 -1.88
CA GLY A 124 20.85 -18.77 -1.21
C GLY A 124 20.27 -17.40 -1.53
N ILE A 125 21.05 -16.37 -1.19
CA ILE A 125 20.71 -14.97 -1.41
C ILE A 125 20.79 -14.61 -2.91
N ALA A 126 21.70 -15.23 -3.67
CA ALA A 126 21.85 -14.93 -5.10
C ALA A 126 20.58 -15.25 -5.89
N SER A 127 19.94 -16.41 -5.66
CA SER A 127 18.70 -16.74 -6.34
C SER A 127 17.56 -15.78 -6.02
N SER A 128 17.59 -15.11 -4.86
CA SER A 128 16.55 -14.15 -4.48
C SER A 128 16.57 -12.88 -5.33
N PHE A 129 17.71 -12.52 -5.95
CA PHE A 129 17.78 -11.37 -6.86
C PHE A 129 17.09 -11.65 -8.20
N ASP A 130 17.37 -12.82 -8.77
CA ASP A 130 16.74 -13.26 -10.02
C ASP A 130 15.24 -13.47 -9.81
N GLN A 131 14.87 -14.12 -8.70
CA GLN A 131 13.48 -14.34 -8.32
C GLN A 131 12.73 -13.03 -8.05
N GLN A 132 13.35 -12.06 -7.37
CA GLN A 132 12.75 -10.75 -7.17
C GLN A 132 12.55 -10.01 -8.50
N SER A 133 13.50 -10.13 -9.44
CA SER A 133 13.38 -9.55 -10.78
C SER A 133 12.25 -10.19 -11.58
N GLU A 134 12.14 -11.51 -11.54
CA GLU A 134 11.06 -12.27 -12.18
C GLU A 134 9.69 -11.92 -11.61
N ILE A 135 9.57 -11.78 -10.28
CA ILE A 135 8.33 -11.33 -9.62
C ILE A 135 7.93 -9.94 -10.14
N LEU A 136 8.87 -9.01 -10.27
CA LEU A 136 8.56 -7.66 -10.77
C LEU A 136 8.11 -7.68 -12.22
N ASP A 137 8.76 -8.48 -13.06
CA ASP A 137 8.40 -8.66 -14.47
C ASP A 137 6.99 -9.24 -14.59
N PHE A 138 6.65 -10.23 -13.77
CA PHE A 138 5.31 -10.78 -13.66
C PHE A 138 4.27 -9.76 -13.18
N VAL A 139 4.57 -9.00 -12.12
CA VAL A 139 3.63 -8.01 -11.56
C VAL A 139 3.32 -6.94 -12.60
N ILE A 140 4.33 -6.44 -13.31
CA ILE A 140 4.13 -5.46 -14.38
C ILE A 140 3.26 -6.07 -15.48
N TRP A 141 3.59 -7.27 -15.96
CA TRP A 141 2.77 -7.99 -16.94
C TRP A 141 1.31 -8.15 -16.48
N LEU A 142 1.10 -8.55 -15.23
CA LEU A 142 -0.22 -8.77 -14.65
C LEU A 142 -1.04 -7.49 -14.59
N LEU A 143 -0.43 -6.37 -14.24
CA LEU A 143 -1.10 -5.07 -14.22
C LEU A 143 -1.53 -4.66 -15.63
N PHE A 144 -0.70 -4.89 -16.65
CA PHE A 144 -1.06 -4.63 -18.06
C PHE A 144 -2.10 -5.61 -18.61
N SER A 145 -2.14 -6.86 -18.13
CA SER A 145 -3.11 -7.86 -18.59
C SER A 145 -4.50 -7.68 -17.98
N ARG A 146 -4.60 -7.04 -16.81
CA ARG A 146 -5.87 -6.65 -16.17
C ARG A 146 -6.58 -5.50 -16.89
N GLU A 147 -5.83 -4.68 -17.61
CA GLU A 147 -6.36 -3.52 -18.33
C GLU A 147 -6.97 -3.88 -19.69
N ARG A 148 -7.97 -3.10 -20.12
CA ARG A 148 -8.58 -3.28 -21.44
C ARG A 148 -7.59 -2.90 -22.54
N ALA A 149 -7.79 -3.46 -23.73
CA ALA A 149 -6.96 -3.12 -24.88
C ALA A 149 -6.93 -1.58 -25.11
N GLY A 150 -5.76 -0.99 -24.96
CA GLY A 150 -5.54 0.46 -25.12
C GLY A 150 -5.65 1.30 -23.84
N SER A 151 -6.06 0.75 -22.70
CA SER A 151 -5.97 1.45 -21.41
C SER A 151 -4.61 1.21 -20.75
N TRP A 152 -4.20 2.20 -19.94
CA TRP A 152 -2.94 2.18 -19.22
C TRP A 152 -3.18 1.89 -17.73
N PRO A 153 -2.45 0.95 -17.11
CA PRO A 153 -2.63 0.65 -15.70
C PRO A 153 -2.26 1.85 -14.84
N LYS A 154 -3.18 2.28 -13.97
CA LYS A 154 -2.94 3.37 -13.01
C LYS A 154 -2.08 2.90 -11.84
N HIS A 155 -0.85 2.50 -12.12
CA HIS A 155 0.05 1.93 -11.11
C HIS A 155 1.47 2.41 -11.32
N LEU A 156 2.12 2.84 -10.23
CA LEU A 156 3.46 3.44 -10.26
C LEU A 156 4.55 2.53 -10.84
N LEU A 157 4.38 1.21 -10.76
CA LEU A 157 5.32 0.24 -11.37
C LEU A 157 5.20 0.17 -12.90
N CYS A 158 4.07 0.59 -13.46
CA CYS A 158 3.83 0.61 -14.89
C CYS A 158 4.34 1.90 -15.54
N ASP A 159 4.71 2.92 -14.76
CA ASP A 159 5.28 4.16 -15.29
C ASP A 159 6.52 3.86 -16.15
N GLY A 160 6.54 4.38 -17.37
CA GLY A 160 7.63 4.15 -18.33
C GLY A 160 7.57 2.85 -19.13
N PHE A 161 6.57 1.97 -18.91
CA PHE A 161 6.39 0.73 -19.67
C PHE A 161 5.22 0.82 -20.65
N ARG A 162 5.33 0.32 -21.87
CA ARG A 162 4.23 0.38 -22.86
C ARG A 162 3.85 -1.03 -23.30
N LYS A 163 2.56 -1.24 -23.58
CA LYS A 163 2.09 -2.45 -24.25
C LYS A 163 2.43 -2.36 -25.75
N SER A 164 3.05 -3.39 -26.30
CA SER A 164 3.33 -3.48 -27.72
C SER A 164 2.03 -3.74 -28.48
N ALA A 165 1.74 -2.91 -29.49
CA ALA A 165 0.56 -3.07 -30.35
C ALA A 165 0.84 -3.99 -31.56
N ARG A 166 2.10 -4.35 -31.80
CA ARG A 166 2.55 -5.16 -32.93
C ARG A 166 3.65 -6.12 -32.47
N ASP A 167 3.81 -7.23 -33.19
CA ASP A 167 4.89 -8.20 -33.04
C ASP A 167 6.24 -7.59 -33.51
N ASP A 168 6.57 -6.40 -32.99
CA ASP A 168 7.82 -5.71 -33.27
C ASP A 168 8.87 -6.28 -32.32
N GLN A 169 9.46 -7.39 -32.75
CA GLN A 169 10.51 -8.17 -32.07
C GLN A 169 11.80 -7.35 -31.80
N SER A 170 11.83 -6.06 -32.16
CA SER A 170 12.96 -5.16 -31.96
C SER A 170 13.13 -4.70 -30.51
N ALA A 171 12.06 -4.68 -29.71
CA ALA A 171 12.15 -4.39 -28.28
C ALA A 171 12.40 -5.69 -27.51
N ARG A 172 13.67 -6.01 -27.23
CA ARG A 172 14.06 -7.09 -26.31
C ARG A 172 13.53 -6.80 -24.90
N SER A 173 12.28 -7.14 -24.61
CA SER A 173 11.71 -7.07 -23.28
C SER A 173 11.66 -8.46 -22.65
N THR A 174 12.07 -8.55 -21.38
CA THR A 174 11.88 -9.77 -20.56
C THR A 174 10.40 -10.05 -20.31
N ILE A 175 9.55 -9.03 -20.45
CA ILE A 175 8.12 -9.08 -20.17
C ILE A 175 7.36 -9.30 -21.50
N PRO A 176 6.50 -10.34 -21.59
CA PRO A 176 5.67 -10.57 -22.76
C PRO A 176 4.77 -9.37 -23.06
N GLU A 177 4.71 -8.94 -24.32
CA GLU A 177 3.88 -7.82 -24.82
C GLU A 177 4.16 -6.45 -24.18
N VAL A 178 5.12 -6.32 -23.26
CA VAL A 178 5.38 -5.06 -22.53
C VAL A 178 6.86 -4.72 -22.63
N TYR A 179 7.17 -3.51 -23.08
CA TYR A 179 8.54 -3.01 -23.17
C TYR A 179 8.75 -1.75 -22.34
N SER A 180 9.99 -1.53 -21.87
CA SER A 180 10.36 -0.30 -21.17
C SER A 180 10.68 0.79 -22.20
N GLN A 181 9.88 1.84 -22.21
CA GLN A 181 10.14 3.05 -22.99
C GLN A 181 11.05 4.03 -22.22
N TYR A 182 10.86 4.09 -20.90
CA TYR A 182 11.62 4.94 -19.98
C TYR A 182 12.02 4.17 -18.73
N PRO A 183 13.18 4.49 -18.11
CA PRO A 183 13.60 3.83 -16.89
C PRO A 183 12.65 4.17 -15.73
N ASN A 184 12.18 3.14 -15.03
CA ASN A 184 11.38 3.29 -13.82
C ASN A 184 12.25 3.11 -12.58
N PHE A 185 12.48 4.19 -11.84
CA PHE A 185 13.33 4.17 -10.65
C PHE A 185 12.77 3.29 -9.52
N ARG A 186 11.45 3.09 -9.46
CA ARG A 186 10.76 2.29 -8.44
C ARG A 186 11.01 0.81 -8.67
N VAL A 187 10.89 0.39 -9.94
CA VAL A 187 11.24 -0.97 -10.36
C VAL A 187 12.72 -1.23 -10.12
N LYS A 188 13.60 -0.27 -10.45
CA LYS A 188 15.03 -0.38 -10.14
C LYS A 188 15.28 -0.55 -8.64
N ALA A 189 14.67 0.28 -7.80
CA ALA A 189 14.82 0.20 -6.35
C ALA A 189 14.33 -1.15 -5.77
N LEU A 190 13.24 -1.72 -6.32
CA LEU A 190 12.70 -3.02 -5.91
C LEU A 190 13.55 -4.23 -6.34
N ARG A 191 14.43 -4.07 -7.33
CA ARG A 191 15.42 -5.10 -7.72
C ARG A 191 16.68 -5.06 -6.85
N GLU A 192 16.94 -3.93 -6.22
CA GLU A 192 18.11 -3.71 -5.38
C GLU A 192 17.84 -4.04 -3.90
N THR A 193 18.90 -4.06 -3.10
CA THR A 193 18.78 -4.29 -1.66
C THR A 193 17.93 -3.21 -0.99
N PRO A 194 17.10 -3.55 0.02
CA PRO A 194 17.05 -4.83 0.72
C PRO A 194 15.93 -5.79 0.26
N TRP A 195 15.27 -5.54 -0.87
CA TRP A 195 14.08 -6.29 -1.30
C TRP A 195 14.32 -7.78 -1.63
N PRO A 196 15.36 -8.17 -2.38
CA PRO A 196 15.72 -9.59 -2.54
C PRO A 196 16.00 -10.29 -1.20
N HIS A 197 16.61 -9.58 -0.25
CA HIS A 197 16.90 -10.14 1.07
C HIS A 197 15.63 -10.32 1.91
N LEU A 198 14.66 -9.42 1.78
CA LEU A 198 13.33 -9.62 2.33
C LEU A 198 12.68 -10.88 1.73
N LEU A 199 12.73 -11.04 0.40
CA LEU A 199 12.21 -12.24 -0.26
C LEU A 199 12.89 -13.53 0.26
N ALA A 200 14.22 -13.53 0.36
CA ALA A 200 14.97 -14.64 0.93
C ALA A 200 14.56 -14.96 2.37
N LEU A 201 14.27 -13.93 3.19
CA LEU A 201 13.81 -14.09 4.56
C LEU A 201 12.40 -14.70 4.65
N LEU A 202 11.53 -14.36 3.70
CA LEU A 202 10.17 -14.91 3.59
C LEU A 202 10.16 -16.39 3.17
N GLY A 203 11.21 -16.85 2.48
CA GLY A 203 11.40 -18.23 2.04
C GLY A 203 10.29 -18.69 1.09
N GLN A 204 9.82 -19.93 1.24
CA GLN A 204 8.87 -20.58 0.32
C GLN A 204 7.53 -19.84 0.13
N ALA A 205 7.07 -19.08 1.12
CA ALA A 205 5.85 -18.28 1.00
C ALA A 205 6.13 -16.86 0.44
N GLY A 206 7.39 -16.54 0.16
CA GLY A 206 7.86 -15.21 -0.16
C GLY A 206 7.35 -14.69 -1.50
N GLU A 207 7.32 -15.53 -2.54
CA GLU A 207 6.81 -15.15 -3.85
C GLU A 207 5.36 -14.66 -3.74
N ARG A 208 4.49 -15.47 -3.13
CA ARG A 208 3.07 -15.14 -2.96
C ARG A 208 2.86 -13.87 -2.13
N VAL A 209 3.62 -13.70 -1.05
CA VAL A 209 3.55 -12.49 -0.22
C VAL A 209 4.04 -11.26 -0.98
N MET A 210 5.14 -11.37 -1.73
CA MET A 210 5.71 -10.27 -2.51
C MET A 210 4.80 -9.87 -3.66
N ILE A 211 4.24 -10.83 -4.39
CA ILE A 211 3.28 -10.57 -5.47
C ILE A 211 2.09 -9.78 -4.92
N ASN A 212 1.45 -10.27 -3.85
CA ASN A 212 0.30 -9.59 -3.24
C ASN A 212 0.67 -8.17 -2.74
N LEU A 213 1.83 -8.02 -2.08
CA LEU A 213 2.32 -6.72 -1.62
C LEU A 213 2.47 -5.71 -2.78
N LEU A 214 2.94 -6.16 -3.95
CA LEU A 214 3.21 -5.30 -5.10
C LEU A 214 1.97 -5.05 -5.98
N THR A 215 0.95 -5.92 -5.93
CA THR A 215 -0.26 -5.78 -6.75
C THR A 215 -1.43 -5.12 -6.01
N GLU A 216 -1.63 -5.47 -4.73
CA GLU A 216 -2.84 -5.07 -3.98
C GLU A 216 -2.57 -4.00 -2.91
N CYS A 217 -1.31 -3.73 -2.60
CA CYS A 217 -0.93 -2.75 -1.58
C CYS A 217 -0.05 -1.63 -2.13
N SER A 218 -0.10 -0.49 -1.45
CA SER A 218 0.74 0.67 -1.68
C SER A 218 1.79 0.75 -0.59
N VAL A 219 3.06 0.69 -0.97
CA VAL A 219 4.19 0.79 -0.03
C VAL A 219 4.75 2.20 -0.03
N PHE A 220 5.02 2.74 1.16
CA PHE A 220 5.58 4.05 1.38
C PHE A 220 6.88 3.94 2.18
N LEU A 221 8.00 4.38 1.62
CA LEU A 221 9.31 4.36 2.25
C LEU A 221 9.55 5.66 3.01
N LYS A 222 9.98 5.57 4.26
CA LYS A 222 10.40 6.76 5.02
C LYS A 222 11.69 7.31 4.40
N VAL A 223 11.74 8.62 4.23
CA VAL A 223 12.92 9.35 3.73
C VAL A 223 13.56 10.08 4.92
N ASP A 224 14.89 10.01 5.03
CA ASP A 224 15.63 10.60 6.16
C ASP A 224 15.61 12.13 6.15
N SER A 225 15.29 12.76 5.01
CA SER A 225 15.19 14.20 4.89
C SER A 225 13.85 14.71 5.42
N GLY A 226 13.89 15.51 6.48
CA GLY A 226 12.72 16.20 7.03
C GLY A 226 11.94 15.40 8.07
N LEU A 227 10.78 15.92 8.49
CA LEU A 227 9.95 15.30 9.51
C LEU A 227 8.87 14.45 8.85
N ASP A 228 8.93 13.13 9.07
CA ASP A 228 7.95 12.15 8.59
C ASP A 228 7.65 12.27 7.09
N ASN A 229 8.69 12.40 6.27
CA ASN A 229 8.55 12.37 4.82
C ASN A 229 8.56 10.94 4.30
N TYR A 230 7.67 10.66 3.34
CA TYR A 230 7.52 9.36 2.74
C TYR A 230 7.50 9.43 1.22
N LEU A 231 8.13 8.45 0.59
CA LEU A 231 8.09 8.20 -0.84
C LEU A 231 7.22 6.97 -1.10
N GLN A 232 6.08 7.16 -1.76
CA GLN A 232 5.31 6.03 -2.27
C GLN A 232 6.17 5.27 -3.27
N LEU A 233 6.32 3.95 -3.15
CA LEU A 233 7.11 3.08 -4.02
C LEU A 233 6.23 2.27 -4.96
N THR A 234 5.05 1.83 -4.51
CA THR A 234 4.11 0.98 -5.25
C THR A 234 2.68 1.46 -5.07
N GLY A 235 1.75 0.87 -5.84
CA GLY A 235 0.33 1.20 -5.80
C GLY A 235 -0.09 2.24 -6.81
N ILE A 236 -1.37 2.61 -6.72
CA ILE A 236 -1.96 3.72 -7.46
C ILE A 236 -1.45 5.03 -6.84
N PRO A 237 -1.05 6.05 -7.62
CA PRO A 237 -0.58 7.33 -7.08
C PRO A 237 -1.61 7.95 -6.13
N LEU A 238 -1.18 8.48 -4.97
CA LEU A 238 -2.10 9.05 -3.99
C LEU A 238 -3.02 10.15 -4.56
N SER A 239 -2.54 10.93 -5.53
CA SER A 239 -3.31 11.95 -6.23
C SER A 239 -4.48 11.41 -7.07
N GLU A 240 -4.46 10.13 -7.40
CA GLU A 240 -5.48 9.43 -8.18
C GLU A 240 -6.40 8.57 -7.31
N LEU A 241 -6.11 8.42 -6.01
CA LEU A 241 -7.02 7.77 -5.09
C LEU A 241 -8.13 8.74 -4.69
N ASP A 242 -9.37 8.31 -4.86
CA ASP A 242 -10.49 8.98 -4.22
C ASP A 242 -10.31 8.91 -2.71
N ALA A 243 -10.32 10.06 -2.03
CA ALA A 243 -10.39 10.07 -0.58
C ALA A 243 -11.70 9.37 -0.20
N GLY A 244 -11.61 8.33 0.65
CA GLY A 244 -12.80 7.72 1.22
C GLY A 244 -13.63 8.83 1.83
N THR A 245 -14.86 9.00 1.36
CA THR A 245 -15.75 10.01 1.92
C THR A 245 -15.78 9.81 3.44
N PRO A 246 -15.44 10.82 4.25
CA PRO A 246 -15.57 10.67 5.69
C PRO A 246 -17.05 10.36 5.94
N ASN A 247 -17.30 9.25 6.64
CA ASN A 247 -18.64 8.82 7.03
C ASN A 247 -19.51 10.06 7.35
N PRO A 248 -20.68 10.25 6.71
CA PRO A 248 -21.56 11.38 6.99
C PRO A 248 -22.16 11.36 8.42
N SER A 249 -21.75 10.41 9.27
CA SER A 249 -22.12 10.35 10.68
C SER A 249 -21.39 11.35 11.58
N LEU A 250 -20.38 12.07 11.08
CA LEU A 250 -19.82 13.23 11.77
C LEU A 250 -20.62 14.48 11.36
N LYS A 251 -21.57 14.86 12.23
CA LYS A 251 -22.26 16.16 12.16
C LYS A 251 -21.22 17.26 11.89
N PRO A 252 -21.46 18.20 10.96
CA PRO A 252 -20.53 19.30 10.71
C PRO A 252 -20.28 20.05 12.03
N GLN A 253 -19.08 19.90 12.58
CA GLN A 253 -18.67 20.73 13.72
C GLN A 253 -18.66 22.19 13.26
N PRO A 254 -19.20 23.11 14.07
CA PRO A 254 -19.11 24.53 13.76
C PRO A 254 -17.64 24.92 13.68
N ARG A 255 -17.22 25.41 12.51
CA ARG A 255 -15.85 25.89 12.28
C ARG A 255 -15.51 27.01 13.28
N LYS A 256 -14.31 26.97 13.83
CA LYS A 256 -13.86 28.00 14.78
C LYS A 256 -13.63 29.31 14.01
N PRO A 257 -13.94 30.49 14.58
CA PRO A 257 -13.68 31.79 13.95
C PRO A 257 -12.22 32.00 13.52
N THR A 258 -11.27 31.28 14.16
CA THR A 258 -9.85 31.27 13.82
C THR A 258 -9.51 30.62 12.47
N GLU A 259 -10.42 29.85 11.87
CA GLU A 259 -10.22 29.23 10.55
C GLU A 259 -10.56 30.17 9.38
N ILE A 260 -11.10 31.36 9.66
CA ILE A 260 -11.40 32.37 8.64
C ILE A 260 -10.09 33.03 8.21
N THR A 261 -9.58 32.66 7.03
CA THR A 261 -8.40 33.30 6.42
C THR A 261 -8.83 34.44 5.52
N LEU A 262 -8.64 35.68 6.01
CA LEU A 262 -8.78 36.88 5.20
C LEU A 262 -7.48 37.12 4.43
N VAL A 263 -7.50 36.84 3.12
CA VAL A 263 -6.35 37.07 2.24
C VAL A 263 -6.17 38.57 1.99
N ARG A 264 -5.41 39.24 2.87
CA ARG A 264 -5.19 40.70 2.85
C ARG A 264 -4.65 41.22 1.51
N SER A 265 -3.89 40.41 0.76
CA SER A 265 -3.36 40.79 -0.56
C SER A 265 -4.45 41.01 -1.61
N ARG A 266 -5.66 40.46 -1.42
CA ARG A 266 -6.79 40.62 -2.35
C ARG A 266 -7.79 41.70 -1.92
N ILE A 267 -7.62 42.28 -0.73
CA ILE A 267 -8.56 43.24 -0.14
C ILE A 267 -8.15 44.67 -0.43
N PHE A 268 -6.85 44.99 -0.37
CA PHE A 268 -6.39 46.39 -0.41
C PHE A 268 -6.33 47.05 -1.80
N TYR A 269 -6.46 46.28 -2.88
CA TYR A 269 -6.34 46.81 -4.25
C TYR A 269 -7.52 46.45 -5.17
N ALA A 270 -8.60 45.90 -4.63
CA ALA A 270 -9.78 45.60 -5.42
C ALA A 270 -10.49 46.92 -5.81
N LYS A 271 -10.54 47.24 -7.11
CA LYS A 271 -11.36 48.36 -7.59
C LYS A 271 -12.84 47.99 -7.44
N PRO A 272 -13.64 48.76 -6.69
CA PRO A 272 -15.07 48.49 -6.55
C PRO A 272 -15.75 48.65 -7.91
N THR A 273 -16.70 47.79 -8.22
CA THR A 273 -17.55 48.03 -9.39
C THR A 273 -18.47 49.20 -9.14
N THR A 274 -18.49 50.13 -10.07
CA THR A 274 -19.41 51.26 -10.06
C THR A 274 -20.57 50.99 -11.01
N THR A 275 -21.77 51.39 -10.60
CA THR A 275 -22.93 51.51 -11.49
C THR A 275 -22.69 52.62 -12.52
N ALA A 276 -23.49 52.68 -13.58
CA ALA A 276 -23.40 53.75 -14.59
C ALA A 276 -23.58 55.18 -14.01
N LYS A 277 -24.05 55.29 -12.76
CA LYS A 277 -24.19 56.55 -12.01
C LYS A 277 -23.02 56.83 -11.04
N GLY A 278 -21.94 56.05 -11.11
CA GLY A 278 -20.75 56.23 -10.25
C GLY A 278 -20.88 55.69 -8.82
N LEU A 279 -22.02 55.10 -8.46
CA LEU A 279 -22.24 54.51 -7.12
C LEU A 279 -21.66 53.10 -7.03
N VAL A 280 -21.13 52.73 -5.86
CA VAL A 280 -20.58 51.40 -5.58
C VAL A 280 -21.69 50.34 -5.71
N HIS A 281 -21.45 49.34 -6.54
CA HIS A 281 -22.31 48.17 -6.66
C HIS A 281 -21.91 47.12 -5.62
N ALA A 282 -22.76 46.92 -4.61
CA ALA A 282 -22.59 45.90 -3.60
C ALA A 282 -23.10 44.54 -4.13
N GLY A 283 -22.25 43.51 -4.10
CA GLY A 283 -22.62 42.15 -4.52
C GLY A 283 -21.48 41.39 -5.19
N PHE A 284 -21.61 40.06 -5.24
CA PHE A 284 -20.66 39.21 -5.95
C PHE A 284 -20.90 39.30 -7.46
N LYS A 285 -19.85 39.57 -8.24
CA LYS A 285 -19.94 39.46 -9.70
C LYS A 285 -20.17 38.00 -10.09
N HIS A 286 -21.19 37.76 -10.90
CA HIS A 286 -21.32 36.49 -11.60
C HIS A 286 -20.21 36.40 -12.64
N ILE A 287 -19.16 35.62 -12.37
CA ILE A 287 -18.12 35.33 -13.36
C ILE A 287 -18.77 34.40 -14.38
N ARG A 288 -19.15 34.92 -15.54
CA ARG A 288 -19.43 34.07 -16.70
C ARG A 288 -18.07 33.68 -17.26
N THR A 289 -17.74 32.40 -17.18
CA THR A 289 -16.61 31.80 -17.89
C THR A 289 -16.85 32.01 -19.39
N CYS A 290 -16.00 32.78 -20.05
CA CYS A 290 -15.97 32.85 -21.51
C CYS A 290 -15.39 31.54 -22.04
N SER A 291 -16.10 30.97 -23.02
CA SER A 291 -15.69 29.94 -23.97
C SER A 291 -14.46 30.35 -24.77
#